data_AF-A0AAN7W1Y8-F1
#
_entry.id   AF-A0AAN7W1Y8-F1
#
_cell.length_a   1.000
_cell.length_b   1.000
_cell.length_c   1.000
_cell.angle_alpha   90.00
_cell.angle_beta   90.00
_cell.angle_gamma   90.00
#
_symmetry.space_group_name_H-M   'P 1'
#
loop_
_entity.id
_entity.type
_entity.pdbx_description
1 polymer ?
#
loop_
_entity_poly.entity_id
_entity_poly.type
_entity_poly.pdbx_seq_one_letter_code
_entity_poly.pdbx_strand_id
1 'polypeptide(L)'
;MKSLETGDVARKWEMVPTILQGCWESCIEADPESGDPFVADAIIANPPGFAHIHCAEALGIPLHVVFTMPWTATRDFPHSLANITSSHTYPKFANCLSYAVVEWMTWQGLGDVKNEWRQKLDLETIPRTEGPMLAQTLEIPHTCCW
;
A
#
# COMPACT_ATOMS: atom_id res chain seq x y z
N MET A 1 -0.38 20.14 -17.26
CA MET A 1 0.33 19.49 -16.14
C MET A 1 0.73 20.55 -15.14
N LYS A 2 -0.01 20.71 -14.04
CA LYS A 2 0.28 21.66 -12.95
C LYS A 2 0.15 21.01 -11.55
N SER A 3 -0.04 19.70 -11.47
CA SER A 3 -0.40 19.00 -10.23
C SER A 3 0.75 18.19 -9.59
N LEU A 4 1.96 18.32 -10.13
CA LEU A 4 3.19 17.72 -9.57
C LEU A 4 4.15 18.86 -9.19
N GLU A 5 3.66 19.86 -8.48
CA GLU A 5 4.56 20.72 -7.72
C GLU A 5 5.04 19.91 -6.52
N THR A 6 6.35 19.85 -6.33
CA THR A 6 7.05 19.05 -5.31
C THR A 6 6.48 19.22 -3.89
N GLY A 7 5.78 20.33 -3.63
CA GLY A 7 5.10 20.61 -2.36
C GLY A 7 3.76 19.88 -2.15
N ASP A 8 3.00 19.56 -3.19
CA ASP A 8 1.68 18.89 -3.04
C ASP A 8 1.82 17.41 -2.71
N VAL A 9 2.86 16.76 -3.23
CA VAL A 9 3.19 15.36 -2.91
C VAL A 9 3.69 15.27 -1.47
N ALA A 10 4.60 16.15 -1.05
CA ALA A 10 5.06 16.23 0.32
C ALA A 10 3.91 16.47 1.31
N ARG A 11 3.02 17.43 1.02
CA ARG A 11 1.84 17.73 1.86
C ARG A 11 0.88 16.54 1.96
N LYS A 12 0.71 15.75 0.90
CA LYS A 12 -0.09 14.51 0.96
C LYS A 12 0.55 13.45 1.85
N TRP A 13 1.87 13.34 1.84
CA TRP A 13 2.56 12.37 2.69
C TRP A 13 2.51 12.73 4.17
N GLU A 14 2.36 14.01 4.53
CA GLU A 14 2.14 14.47 5.92
C GLU A 14 0.89 13.84 6.56
N MET A 15 -0.11 13.45 5.76
CA MET A 15 -1.33 12.81 6.27
C MET A 15 -1.17 11.31 6.53
N VAL A 16 -0.11 10.67 6.03
CA VAL A 16 0.05 9.21 6.09
C VAL A 16 0.15 8.68 7.52
N PRO A 17 0.89 9.30 8.46
CA PRO A 17 0.89 8.85 9.86
C PRO A 17 -0.53 8.74 10.44
N THR A 18 -1.40 9.71 10.13
CA THR A 18 -2.81 9.70 10.56
C THR A 18 -3.60 8.57 9.89
N ILE A 19 -3.37 8.31 8.61
CA ILE A 19 -3.99 7.20 7.89
C ILE A 19 -3.56 5.86 8.51
N LEU A 20 -2.26 5.67 8.73
CA LEU A 20 -1.71 4.44 9.32
C LEU A 20 -2.34 4.18 10.70
N GLN A 21 -2.35 5.21 11.55
CA GLN A 21 -2.93 5.11 12.89
C GLN A 21 -4.43 4.81 12.85
N GLY A 22 -5.20 5.53 12.04
CA GLY A 22 -6.64 5.30 11.93
C GLY A 22 -6.98 3.91 11.37
N CYS A 23 -6.20 3.39 10.42
CA CYS A 23 -6.34 2.03 9.93
C CYS A 23 -6.09 0.98 11.03
N TRP A 24 -5.11 1.21 11.91
CA TRP A 24 -4.84 0.31 13.03
C TRP A 24 -5.94 0.36 14.09
N GLU A 25 -6.38 1.55 14.49
CA GLU A 25 -7.49 1.73 15.42
C GLU A 25 -8.75 1.02 14.90
N SER A 26 -9.02 1.12 13.59
CA SER A 26 -10.15 0.41 12.94
C SER A 26 -10.07 -1.12 13.05
N CYS A 27 -8.91 -1.69 13.38
CA CYS A 27 -8.73 -3.13 13.55
C CYS A 27 -8.93 -3.60 15.00
N ILE A 28 -8.89 -2.71 15.99
CA ILE A 28 -8.79 -3.09 17.42
C ILE A 28 -9.68 -2.29 18.37
N GLU A 29 -10.19 -1.13 17.95
CA GLU A 29 -11.02 -0.28 18.80
C GLU A 29 -12.47 -0.74 18.77
N ALA A 30 -13.16 -0.55 19.89
CA ALA A 30 -14.59 -0.81 19.99
C ALA A 30 -15.39 0.02 18.97
N ASP A 31 -16.54 -0.49 18.57
CA ASP A 31 -17.42 0.24 17.65
C ASP A 31 -17.84 1.59 18.28
N PRO A 32 -17.61 2.73 17.59
CA PRO A 32 -17.80 4.06 18.19
C PRO A 32 -19.26 4.42 18.44
N GLU A 33 -20.22 3.73 17.81
CA GLU A 33 -21.65 4.00 17.97
C GLU A 33 -22.28 3.15 19.08
N SER A 34 -21.98 1.84 19.12
CA SER A 34 -22.53 0.87 20.08
C SER A 34 -21.67 0.69 21.33
N GLY A 35 -20.36 0.92 21.24
CA GLY A 35 -19.38 0.62 22.28
C GLY A 35 -19.04 -0.87 22.39
N ASP A 36 -19.49 -1.70 21.44
CA ASP A 36 -19.21 -3.13 21.45
C ASP A 36 -17.72 -3.40 21.23
N PRO A 37 -17.09 -4.29 22.03
CA PRO A 37 -15.70 -4.67 21.83
C PRO A 37 -15.49 -5.27 20.43
N PHE A 38 -14.42 -4.88 19.77
CA PHE A 38 -14.09 -5.36 18.44
C PHE A 38 -12.60 -5.70 18.33
N VAL A 39 -12.32 -6.75 17.56
CA VAL A 39 -10.99 -7.08 17.06
C VAL A 39 -11.18 -7.74 15.70
N ALA A 40 -10.40 -7.33 14.71
CA ALA A 40 -10.51 -7.89 13.37
C ALA A 40 -10.01 -9.34 13.32
N ASP A 41 -10.83 -10.24 12.76
CA ASP A 41 -10.41 -11.62 12.43
C ASP A 41 -9.81 -11.74 11.02
N ALA A 42 -10.02 -10.73 10.17
CA ALA A 42 -9.52 -10.64 8.81
C ALA A 42 -9.53 -9.18 8.33
N ILE A 43 -8.65 -8.84 7.38
CA ILE A 43 -8.58 -7.51 6.78
C ILE A 43 -8.89 -7.60 5.28
N ILE A 44 -9.84 -6.77 4.82
CA ILE A 44 -10.05 -6.48 3.40
C ILE A 44 -9.72 -5.01 3.20
N ALA A 45 -8.71 -4.73 2.39
CA ALA A 45 -8.20 -3.37 2.26
C ALA A 45 -7.91 -2.99 0.81
N ASN A 46 -7.98 -1.70 0.52
CA ASN A 46 -7.45 -1.16 -0.71
C ASN A 46 -5.96 -0.81 -0.55
N PRO A 47 -5.16 -0.88 -1.64
CA PRO A 47 -3.75 -0.50 -1.60
C PRO A 47 -3.48 0.92 -1.07
N PRO A 48 -4.29 1.95 -1.41
CA PRO A 48 -4.05 3.34 -0.96
C PRO A 48 -4.18 3.60 0.55
N GLY A 49 -4.43 2.59 1.39
CA GLY A 49 -4.36 2.71 2.85
C GLY A 49 -2.96 2.55 3.44
N PHE A 50 -2.03 1.91 2.72
CA PHE A 50 -0.62 1.67 3.10
C PHE A 50 -0.34 0.91 4.42
N ALA A 51 -1.34 0.70 5.29
CA ALA A 51 -1.21 0.08 6.61
C ALA A 51 -1.48 -1.43 6.61
N HIS A 52 -2.28 -1.90 5.67
CA HIS A 52 -2.96 -3.20 5.72
C HIS A 52 -2.04 -4.41 5.92
N ILE A 53 -0.88 -4.47 5.25
CA ILE A 53 0.10 -5.57 5.43
C ILE A 53 0.61 -5.59 6.86
N HIS A 54 0.91 -4.42 7.41
CA HIS A 54 1.52 -4.26 8.73
C HIS A 54 0.49 -4.50 9.85
N CYS A 55 -0.76 -4.06 9.69
CA CYS A 55 -1.84 -4.39 10.63
C CYS A 55 -2.07 -5.90 10.68
N ALA A 56 -2.11 -6.55 9.51
CA ALA A 56 -2.31 -8.00 9.41
C ALA A 56 -1.16 -8.78 10.06
N GLU A 57 0.09 -8.32 9.87
CA GLU A 57 1.28 -8.88 10.52
C GLU A 57 1.22 -8.75 12.04
N ALA A 58 0.90 -7.56 12.56
CA ALA A 58 0.79 -7.34 14.02
C ALA A 58 -0.31 -8.19 14.68
N LEU A 59 -1.43 -8.41 13.99
CA LEU A 59 -2.56 -9.19 14.53
C LEU A 59 -2.46 -10.69 14.22
N GLY A 60 -1.61 -11.10 13.27
CA GLY A 60 -1.52 -12.48 12.83
C GLY A 60 -2.77 -12.99 12.10
N ILE A 61 -3.45 -12.11 11.35
CA ILE A 61 -4.73 -12.39 10.68
C ILE A 61 -4.63 -12.33 9.14
N PRO A 62 -5.52 -13.01 8.40
CA PRO A 62 -5.52 -12.98 6.94
C PRO A 62 -5.82 -11.59 6.38
N LEU A 63 -5.18 -11.28 5.24
CA LEU A 63 -5.35 -10.04 4.48
C LEU A 63 -5.74 -10.36 3.04
N HIS A 64 -6.73 -9.64 2.51
CA HIS A 64 -7.09 -9.62 1.10
C HIS A 64 -7.08 -8.18 0.58
N VAL A 65 -6.28 -7.93 -0.45
CA VAL A 65 -6.22 -6.62 -1.11
C VAL A 65 -7.26 -6.54 -2.24
N VAL A 66 -8.17 -5.58 -2.16
CA VAL A 66 -9.24 -5.39 -3.15
C VAL A 66 -9.20 -3.97 -3.70
N PHE A 67 -9.23 -3.82 -5.03
CA PHE A 67 -9.23 -2.50 -5.65
C PHE A 67 -9.98 -2.43 -6.97
N THR A 68 -10.48 -1.25 -7.32
CA THR A 68 -11.21 -0.98 -8.57
C THR A 68 -10.27 -0.66 -9.75
N MET A 69 -8.97 -0.56 -9.48
CA MET A 69 -7.93 -0.46 -10.50
C MET A 69 -6.97 -1.62 -10.34
N PRO A 70 -6.36 -2.08 -11.44
CA PRO A 70 -5.34 -3.12 -11.37
C PRO A 70 -4.14 -2.63 -10.57
N TRP A 71 -3.78 -3.39 -9.53
CA TRP A 71 -2.66 -3.10 -8.65
C TRP A 71 -1.56 -4.17 -8.67
N THR A 72 -1.79 -5.24 -9.43
CA THR A 72 -0.84 -6.34 -9.60
C THR A 72 -0.22 -6.29 -10.99
N ALA A 73 1.08 -6.58 -11.08
CA ALA A 73 1.83 -6.49 -12.33
C ALA A 73 1.22 -7.35 -13.45
N THR A 74 0.95 -6.72 -14.58
CA THR A 74 0.45 -7.38 -15.80
C THR A 74 1.17 -6.87 -17.05
N ARG A 75 1.13 -7.67 -18.12
CA ARG A 75 1.68 -7.33 -19.44
C ARG A 75 0.70 -6.55 -20.31
N ASP A 76 -0.58 -6.50 -19.93
CA ASP A 76 -1.65 -6.05 -20.82
C ASP A 76 -1.82 -4.53 -20.84
N PHE A 77 -1.63 -3.86 -19.71
CA PHE A 77 -1.75 -2.41 -19.57
C PHE A 77 -0.82 -1.86 -18.46
N PRO A 78 -0.41 -0.59 -18.53
CA PRO A 78 0.44 0.02 -17.51
C PRO A 78 -0.34 0.30 -16.22
N HIS A 79 0.40 0.47 -15.13
CA HIS A 79 -0.12 0.92 -13.85
C HIS A 79 -0.75 2.31 -14.01
N SER A 80 -1.94 2.53 -13.43
CA SER A 80 -2.73 3.77 -13.60
C SER A 80 -2.00 5.06 -13.17
N LEU A 81 -1.17 4.96 -12.14
CA LEU A 81 -0.33 6.06 -11.64
C LEU A 81 1.00 6.25 -12.41
N ALA A 82 1.35 5.37 -13.33
CA ALA A 82 2.60 5.44 -14.07
C ALA A 82 2.37 6.05 -15.46
N ASN A 83 3.03 7.18 -15.76
CA ASN A 83 3.06 7.74 -17.10
C ASN A 83 4.38 7.39 -17.79
N ILE A 84 4.53 6.13 -18.21
CA ILE A 84 5.73 5.66 -18.91
C ILE A 84 5.57 5.94 -20.40
N THR A 85 6.37 6.86 -20.93
CA THR A 85 6.60 6.99 -22.37
C THR A 85 7.43 5.80 -22.84
N SER A 86 6.76 4.72 -23.26
CA SER A 86 7.43 3.54 -23.78
C SER A 86 8.11 3.88 -25.12
N SER A 87 9.42 3.67 -25.23
CA SER A 87 10.02 3.47 -26.54
C SER A 87 9.36 2.21 -27.15
N HIS A 88 8.98 2.28 -28.43
CA HIS A 88 8.12 1.29 -29.12
C HIS A 88 8.64 -0.17 -29.11
N THR A 89 9.82 -0.42 -28.56
CA THR A 89 10.53 -1.69 -28.66
C THR A 89 9.98 -2.78 -27.73
N TYR A 90 9.46 -2.46 -26.53
CA TYR A 90 9.00 -3.49 -25.56
C TYR A 90 7.78 -3.06 -24.69
N PRO A 91 6.58 -2.86 -25.28
CA PRO A 91 5.42 -2.36 -24.55
C PRO A 91 4.94 -3.28 -23.41
N LYS A 92 4.92 -4.61 -23.62
CA LYS A 92 4.48 -5.57 -22.59
C LYS A 92 5.40 -5.61 -21.37
N PHE A 93 6.70 -5.48 -21.58
CA PHE A 93 7.67 -5.40 -20.49
C PHE A 93 7.56 -4.06 -19.76
N ALA A 94 7.38 -2.96 -20.49
CA ALA A 94 7.14 -1.64 -19.90
C ALA A 94 5.89 -1.62 -19.01
N ASN A 95 4.82 -2.32 -19.42
CA ASN A 95 3.61 -2.49 -18.60
C ASN A 95 3.93 -3.18 -17.26
N CYS A 96 4.60 -4.33 -17.26
CA CYS A 96 4.99 -4.99 -16.00
C CYS A 96 5.88 -4.10 -15.13
N LEU A 97 6.87 -3.44 -15.74
CA LEU A 97 7.82 -2.58 -15.05
C LEU A 97 7.12 -1.38 -14.38
N SER A 98 6.03 -0.89 -14.96
CA SER A 98 5.29 0.25 -14.41
C SER A 98 4.75 0.01 -13.00
N TYR A 99 4.34 -1.23 -12.68
CA TYR A 99 3.88 -1.60 -11.33
C TYR A 99 5.04 -1.59 -10.33
N ALA A 100 6.17 -2.17 -10.71
CA ALA A 100 7.37 -2.18 -9.87
C ALA A 100 7.89 -0.76 -9.59
N VAL A 101 7.83 0.13 -10.58
CA VAL A 101 8.22 1.54 -10.40
C VAL A 101 7.31 2.25 -9.39
N VAL A 102 5.99 2.04 -9.46
CA VAL A 102 5.05 2.66 -8.52
C VAL A 102 5.23 2.13 -7.11
N GLU A 103 5.38 0.82 -6.93
CA GLU A 103 5.67 0.24 -5.61
C GLU A 103 6.99 0.76 -5.03
N TRP A 104 8.04 0.83 -5.87
CA TRP A 104 9.33 1.37 -5.46
C TRP A 104 9.24 2.85 -5.06
N MET A 105 8.58 3.69 -5.85
CA MET A 105 8.40 5.11 -5.51
C MET A 105 7.59 5.30 -4.22
N THR A 106 6.55 4.49 -4.03
CA THR A 106 5.74 4.49 -2.80
C THR A 106 6.62 4.20 -1.59
N TRP A 107 7.44 3.16 -1.65
CA TRP A 107 8.34 2.78 -0.56
C TRP A 107 9.50 3.74 -0.34
N GLN A 108 10.01 4.39 -1.41
CA GLN A 108 11.00 5.46 -1.25
C GLN A 108 10.42 6.66 -0.52
N GLY A 109 9.16 7.05 -0.80
CA GLY A 109 8.51 8.18 -0.17
C GLY A 109 8.02 7.91 1.26
N LEU A 110 7.61 6.68 1.55
CA LEU A 110 6.95 6.32 2.82
C LEU A 110 7.71 5.38 3.73
N GLY A 111 8.85 4.83 3.31
CA GLY A 111 9.54 3.77 4.05
C GLY A 111 9.87 4.15 5.49
N ASP A 112 10.34 5.37 5.73
CA ASP A 112 10.67 5.84 7.07
C ASP A 112 9.41 6.01 7.94
N VAL A 113 8.38 6.66 7.41
CA VAL A 113 7.09 6.85 8.10
C VAL A 113 6.46 5.51 8.48
N LYS A 114 6.47 4.54 7.56
CA LYS A 114 5.99 3.17 7.82
C LYS A 114 6.81 2.50 8.90
N ASN A 115 8.14 2.55 8.83
CA ASN A 115 9.01 1.88 9.79
C ASN A 115 8.95 2.51 11.20
N GLU A 116 8.88 3.83 11.31
CA GLU A 116 8.66 4.52 12.60
C GLU A 116 7.33 4.10 13.22
N TRP A 117 6.29 3.96 12.41
CA TRP A 117 4.98 3.51 12.89
C TRP A 117 4.98 2.01 13.25
N ARG A 118 5.64 1.16 12.45
CA ARG A 118 5.81 -0.29 12.74
C ARG A 118 6.45 -0.54 14.10
N GLN A 119 7.45 0.26 14.49
CA GLN A 119 8.08 0.14 15.81
C GLN A 119 7.09 0.39 16.96
N LYS A 120 6.06 1.22 16.76
CA LYS A 120 4.99 1.42 17.77
C LYS A 120 4.09 0.21 17.93
N LEU A 121 4.05 -0.66 16.92
CA LEU A 121 3.34 -1.94 16.92
C LEU A 121 4.24 -3.12 17.32
N ASP A 122 5.47 -2.85 17.79
CA ASP A 122 6.48 -3.87 18.12
C ASP A 122 6.87 -4.76 16.92
N LEU A 123 6.82 -4.21 15.70
CA LEU A 123 7.24 -4.89 14.48
C LEU A 123 8.66 -4.50 14.05
N GLU A 124 9.38 -5.45 13.46
CA GLU A 124 10.70 -5.20 12.88
C GLU A 124 10.63 -4.22 11.70
N THR A 125 11.66 -3.40 11.51
CA THR A 125 11.73 -2.49 10.37
C THR A 125 11.95 -3.27 9.07
N ILE A 126 11.31 -2.81 7.99
CA ILE A 126 11.46 -3.43 6.68
C ILE A 126 12.57 -2.71 5.91
N PRO A 127 13.57 -3.43 5.38
CA PRO A 127 14.57 -2.84 4.49
C PRO A 127 13.91 -2.22 3.26
N ARG A 128 14.38 -1.05 2.84
CA ARG A 128 13.85 -0.34 1.66
C ARG A 128 13.91 -1.15 0.36
N THR A 129 14.82 -2.12 0.29
CA THR A 129 14.99 -3.03 -0.85
C THR A 129 13.91 -4.10 -0.92
N GLU A 130 13.28 -4.44 0.22
CA GLU A 130 12.29 -5.52 0.32
C GLU A 130 10.86 -4.99 0.30
N GLY A 131 10.64 -3.80 0.87
CA GLY A 131 9.33 -3.14 0.92
C GLY A 131 8.51 -3.23 -0.37
N PRO A 132 9.06 -2.83 -1.54
CA PRO A 132 8.34 -2.88 -2.83
C PRO A 132 7.86 -4.26 -3.26
N MET A 133 8.40 -5.33 -2.68
CA MET A 133 8.13 -6.72 -3.05
C MET A 133 7.22 -7.44 -2.05
N LEU A 134 6.91 -6.84 -0.89
CA LEU A 134 6.22 -7.53 0.21
C LEU A 134 4.93 -8.23 -0.21
N ALA A 135 4.05 -7.52 -0.93
CA ALA A 135 2.77 -8.09 -1.34
C ALA A 135 2.92 -9.33 -2.23
N GLN A 136 3.98 -9.35 -3.06
CA GLN A 136 4.31 -10.50 -3.89
C GLN A 136 4.99 -11.61 -3.09
N THR A 137 5.99 -11.27 -2.27
CA THR A 137 6.76 -12.23 -1.45
C THR A 137 5.87 -12.96 -0.45
N LEU A 138 4.91 -12.26 0.14
CA LEU A 138 3.95 -12.80 1.09
C LEU A 138 2.73 -13.46 0.42
N GLU A 139 2.70 -13.51 -0.92
CA GLU A 139 1.61 -14.10 -1.70
C GLU A 139 0.22 -13.59 -1.30
N ILE A 140 0.11 -12.29 -1.01
CA ILE A 140 -1.14 -11.69 -0.53
C ILE A 140 -2.20 -11.81 -1.63
N PRO A 141 -3.40 -12.33 -1.35
CA PRO A 141 -4.45 -12.45 -2.34
C PRO A 141 -4.96 -11.06 -2.78
N HIS A 142 -5.12 -10.90 -4.10
CA HIS A 142 -5.61 -9.66 -4.72
C HIS A 142 -6.87 -9.92 -5.54
N THR A 143 -7.85 -9.01 -5.43
CA THR A 143 -8.99 -8.94 -6.35
C THR A 143 -9.04 -7.56 -6.99
N CYS A 144 -9.02 -7.53 -8.33
CA CYS A 144 -9.21 -6.31 -9.11
C CYS A 144 -10.63 -6.30 -9.69
N CYS A 145 -11.48 -5.40 -9.21
CA CYS A 145 -12.85 -5.22 -9.69
C CYS A 145 -12.89 -4.17 -10.81
N TRP A 146 -12.21 -4.48 -11.92
CA TRP A 146 -12.10 -3.62 -13.11
C TRP A 146 -13.02 -4.08 -14.24
#